data_AF-A0A9Q7BFQ7-F1
#
_entry.id   AF-A0A9Q7BFQ7-F1
#
_cell.length_a   1.000
_cell.length_b   1.000
_cell.length_c   1.000
_cell.angle_alpha   90.00
_cell.angle_beta   90.00
_cell.angle_gamma   90.00
#
_symmetry.space_group_name_H-M   'P 1'
#
loop_
_entity.id
_entity.type
_entity.pdbx_description
1 polymer ?
#
loop_
_entity_poly.entity_id
_entity_poly.type
_entity_poly.pdbx_seq_one_letter_code
_entity_poly.pdbx_strand_id
1 'polypeptide(L)'
;MQISARSFTSRAEIIAEAAARRRRFEQAALHPIHRAIAAPVQIVAKSVKCPEWMVEEVYFDAHVIAWRARKANPAKAYLRDRCRELGFSYKAIIGPGRTDPIVAARHLLMWECWTKFALSYPQLGRLFGGRDHTSCLYAVRKIAAINGGGQ
;
A
#
# COMPACT_ATOMS: atom_id res chain seq x y z
N MET A 1 -53.77 22.90 -9.69
CA MET A 1 -53.72 24.28 -10.19
C MET A 1 -54.84 24.42 -11.23
N GLN A 2 -55.94 25.09 -10.90
CA GLN A 2 -57.03 25.36 -11.85
C GLN A 2 -56.62 26.52 -12.76
N ILE A 3 -56.55 26.29 -14.07
CA ILE A 3 -56.26 27.35 -15.05
C ILE A 3 -57.58 27.69 -15.74
N SER A 4 -58.16 28.84 -15.43
CA SER A 4 -59.34 29.38 -16.12
C SER A 4 -58.92 30.33 -17.24
N ALA A 5 -59.46 30.14 -18.44
CA ALA A 5 -59.28 31.07 -19.54
C ALA A 5 -60.03 32.39 -19.26
N ARG A 6 -59.47 33.53 -19.67
CA ARG A 6 -60.16 34.84 -19.60
C ARG A 6 -61.04 35.00 -20.83
N SER A 7 -62.31 35.38 -20.63
CA SER A 7 -63.23 35.76 -21.71
C SER A 7 -63.05 37.25 -22.05
N PHE A 8 -62.96 37.57 -23.33
CA PHE A 8 -62.87 38.96 -23.83
C PHE A 8 -64.13 39.31 -24.62
N THR A 9 -64.67 40.51 -24.40
CA THR A 9 -65.93 40.96 -25.00
C THR A 9 -65.73 41.87 -26.21
N SER A 10 -64.52 42.41 -26.41
CA SER A 10 -64.18 43.26 -27.56
C SER A 10 -62.75 43.06 -28.06
N ARG A 11 -62.53 43.26 -29.37
CA ARG A 11 -61.19 43.23 -29.99
C ARG A 11 -60.25 44.28 -29.39
N ALA A 12 -60.78 45.44 -29.00
CA ALA A 12 -59.99 46.48 -28.37
C ALA A 12 -59.42 46.01 -27.02
N GLU A 13 -60.20 45.26 -26.24
CA GLU A 13 -59.77 44.68 -24.96
C GLU A 13 -58.69 43.61 -25.17
N ILE A 14 -58.81 42.80 -26.22
CA ILE A 14 -57.78 41.80 -26.59
C ILE A 14 -56.45 42.50 -26.90
N ILE A 15 -56.48 43.58 -27.69
CA ILE A 15 -55.29 44.34 -28.07
C ILE A 15 -54.69 45.06 -26.85
N ALA A 16 -55.53 45.65 -26.00
CA ALA A 16 -55.10 46.35 -24.79
C ALA A 16 -54.47 45.38 -23.77
N GLU A 17 -55.08 44.22 -23.55
CA GLU A 17 -54.53 43.18 -22.67
C GLU A 17 -53.21 42.62 -23.24
N ALA A 18 -53.12 42.43 -24.55
CA ALA A 18 -51.89 42.00 -25.21
C ALA A 18 -50.77 43.05 -25.07
N ALA A 19 -51.11 44.34 -25.23
CA ALA A 19 -50.17 45.44 -25.02
C ALA A 19 -49.73 45.54 -23.56
N ALA A 20 -50.65 45.39 -22.60
CA ALA A 20 -50.35 45.37 -21.17
C ALA A 20 -49.46 44.18 -20.80
N ARG A 21 -49.72 43.00 -21.37
CA ARG A 21 -48.91 41.80 -21.16
C ARG A 21 -47.49 41.98 -21.73
N ARG A 22 -47.35 42.57 -22.92
CA ARG A 22 -46.03 42.92 -23.51
C ARG A 22 -45.25 43.90 -22.65
N ARG A 23 -45.87 45.00 -22.20
CA ARG A 23 -45.22 45.98 -21.31
C ARG A 23 -44.71 45.34 -20.02
N ARG A 24 -45.46 44.41 -19.44
CA ARG A 24 -45.01 43.64 -18.25
C ARG A 24 -43.81 42.76 -18.55
N PHE A 25 -43.79 42.08 -19.69
CA PHE A 25 -42.64 41.27 -20.11
C PHE A 25 -41.42 42.12 -20.44
N GLU A 26 -41.60 43.29 -21.06
CA GLU A 26 -40.52 44.25 -21.33
C GLU A 26 -39.93 44.83 -20.04
N GLN A 27 -40.78 45.18 -19.07
CA GLN A 27 -40.33 45.61 -17.74
C GLN A 27 -39.58 44.50 -16.99
N ALA A 28 -40.04 43.26 -17.08
CA ALA A 28 -39.35 42.11 -16.49
C ALA A 28 -37.97 41.85 -17.14
N ALA A 29 -37.82 42.12 -18.44
CA ALA A 29 -36.56 41.97 -19.16
C ALA A 29 -35.53 43.08 -18.83
N LEU A 30 -35.99 44.25 -18.38
CA LEU A 30 -35.12 45.38 -17.99
C LEU A 30 -34.46 45.18 -16.62
N HIS A 31 -34.96 44.27 -15.79
CA HIS A 31 -34.30 43.95 -14.52
C HIS A 31 -33.07 43.08 -14.81
N PRO A 32 -31.86 43.53 -14.42
CA PRO A 32 -30.65 42.76 -14.64
C PRO A 32 -30.79 41.43 -13.91
N ILE A 33 -30.83 40.33 -14.67
CA ILE A 33 -30.71 39.00 -14.10
C ILE A 33 -29.26 38.89 -13.65
N HIS A 34 -29.00 39.27 -12.39
CA HIS A 34 -27.79 38.89 -11.69
C HIS A 34 -27.85 37.38 -11.47
N ARG A 35 -27.63 36.59 -12.54
CA ARG A 35 -27.35 35.18 -12.41
C ARG A 35 -25.99 35.15 -11.73
N ALA A 36 -25.99 35.03 -10.41
CA ALA A 36 -24.78 34.72 -9.66
C ALA A 36 -24.17 33.54 -10.42
N ILE A 37 -23.04 33.79 -11.08
CA ILE A 37 -22.27 32.73 -11.68
C ILE A 37 -21.87 31.93 -10.46
N ALA A 38 -22.57 30.81 -10.21
CA ALA A 38 -22.17 29.90 -9.17
C ALA A 38 -20.70 29.63 -9.45
N ALA A 39 -19.83 29.94 -8.47
CA ALA A 39 -18.40 29.66 -8.58
C ALA A 39 -18.26 28.27 -9.18
N PRO A 40 -17.37 28.07 -10.18
CA PRO A 40 -17.33 26.83 -10.94
C PRO A 40 -17.37 25.69 -9.94
N VAL A 41 -18.47 24.94 -9.93
CA VAL A 41 -18.64 23.83 -9.00
C VAL A 41 -17.44 22.97 -9.29
N GLN A 42 -16.52 22.90 -8.33
CA GLN A 42 -15.41 21.99 -8.46
C GLN A 42 -16.06 20.62 -8.45
N ILE A 43 -16.24 20.06 -9.64
CA ILE A 43 -16.52 18.65 -9.80
C ILE A 43 -15.21 18.00 -9.38
N VAL A 44 -15.04 17.86 -8.06
CA VAL A 44 -14.03 16.99 -7.49
C VAL A 44 -14.48 15.64 -7.98
N ALA A 45 -13.86 15.16 -9.07
CA ALA A 45 -14.06 13.80 -9.53
C ALA A 45 -13.85 12.95 -8.30
N LYS A 46 -14.94 12.39 -7.75
CA LYS A 46 -14.85 11.46 -6.64
C LYS A 46 -13.94 10.40 -7.21
N SER A 47 -12.72 10.29 -6.68
CA SER A 47 -11.80 9.26 -7.10
C SER A 47 -12.58 7.98 -6.88
N VAL A 48 -13.00 7.35 -7.98
CA VAL A 48 -13.45 5.97 -7.91
C VAL A 48 -12.19 5.30 -7.41
N LYS A 49 -12.17 4.95 -6.11
CA LYS A 49 -11.10 4.10 -5.61
C LYS A 49 -11.16 2.89 -6.52
N CYS A 50 -10.15 2.74 -7.38
CA CYS A 50 -9.99 1.52 -8.14
C CYS A 50 -10.12 0.39 -7.12
N PRO A 51 -10.94 -0.64 -7.41
CA PRO A 51 -11.07 -1.77 -6.50
C PRO A 51 -9.69 -2.22 -6.05
N GLU A 52 -9.52 -2.55 -4.78
CA GLU A 52 -8.21 -2.75 -4.15
C GLU A 52 -7.32 -3.75 -4.91
N TRP A 53 -7.91 -4.74 -5.59
CA TRP A 53 -7.23 -5.72 -6.47
C TRP A 53 -6.69 -5.16 -7.81
N MET A 54 -7.04 -3.92 -8.18
CA MET A 54 -6.45 -3.15 -9.28
C MET A 54 -5.38 -2.16 -8.81
N VAL A 55 -5.29 -1.88 -7.50
CA VAL A 55 -4.39 -0.86 -6.91
C VAL A 55 -3.27 -1.51 -6.12
N GLU A 56 -3.63 -2.49 -5.30
CA GLU A 56 -2.68 -3.34 -4.61
C GLU A 56 -2.34 -4.54 -5.50
N GLU A 57 -1.05 -4.84 -5.59
CA GLU A 57 -0.53 -6.06 -6.22
C GLU A 57 -0.93 -7.28 -5.37
N VAL A 58 -2.22 -7.58 -5.26
CA VAL A 58 -2.65 -8.90 -4.77
C VAL A 58 -2.43 -9.88 -5.91
N TYR A 59 -1.15 -10.23 -6.11
CA TYR A 59 -0.71 -11.23 -7.07
C TYR A 59 -1.41 -12.53 -6.66
N PHE A 60 -2.32 -13.04 -7.49
CA PHE A 60 -2.98 -14.33 -7.26
C PHE A 60 -1.94 -15.43 -6.92
N ASP A 61 -0.75 -15.32 -7.50
CA ASP A 61 0.38 -16.21 -7.27
C ASP A 61 1.33 -15.77 -6.14
N ALA A 62 0.96 -14.85 -5.23
CA ALA A 62 1.82 -14.44 -4.12
C ALA A 62 2.32 -15.65 -3.30
N HIS A 63 1.46 -16.66 -3.13
CA HIS A 63 1.80 -17.93 -2.49
C HIS A 63 2.78 -18.77 -3.34
N VAL A 64 2.63 -18.80 -4.67
CA VAL A 64 3.56 -19.49 -5.59
C VAL A 64 4.91 -18.79 -5.62
N ILE A 65 4.94 -17.46 -5.66
CA ILE A 65 6.17 -16.64 -5.59
C ILE A 65 6.88 -16.92 -4.26
N ALA A 66 6.15 -16.91 -3.14
CA ALA A 66 6.72 -17.23 -1.83
C ALA A 66 7.26 -18.67 -1.79
N TRP A 67 6.53 -19.65 -2.34
CA TRP A 67 6.98 -21.03 -2.44
C TRP A 67 8.24 -21.18 -3.30
N ARG A 68 8.26 -20.59 -4.50
CA ARG A 68 9.43 -20.59 -5.41
C ARG A 68 10.63 -19.95 -4.73
N ALA A 69 10.44 -18.81 -4.07
CA ALA A 69 11.51 -18.13 -3.33
C ALA A 69 12.06 -18.99 -2.18
N ARG A 70 11.18 -19.70 -1.44
CA ARG A 70 11.60 -20.63 -0.38
C ARG A 70 12.37 -21.83 -0.93
N LYS A 71 11.93 -22.40 -2.06
CA LYS A 71 12.60 -23.53 -2.71
C LYS A 71 13.95 -23.13 -3.32
N ALA A 72 14.04 -21.94 -3.93
CA ALA A 72 15.27 -21.45 -4.54
C ALA A 72 16.39 -21.22 -3.51
N ASN A 73 16.06 -20.77 -2.31
CA ASN A 73 17.03 -20.60 -1.23
C ASN A 73 16.47 -21.07 0.13
N PRO A 74 16.59 -22.38 0.44
CA PRO A 74 16.03 -22.94 1.67
C PRO A 74 16.73 -22.41 2.93
N ALA A 75 18.04 -22.13 2.85
CA ALA A 75 18.80 -21.61 3.98
C ALA A 75 18.36 -20.19 4.37
N LYS A 76 18.12 -19.30 3.38
CA LYS A 76 17.63 -17.94 3.62
C LYS A 76 16.19 -17.93 4.12
N ALA A 77 15.35 -18.84 3.63
CA ALA A 77 14.00 -19.02 4.14
C ALA A 77 14.02 -19.43 5.61
N TYR A 78 14.79 -20.48 5.94
CA TYR A 78 14.98 -20.95 7.31
C TYR A 78 15.50 -19.85 8.23
N LEU A 79 16.52 -19.10 7.81
CA LEU A 79 17.08 -18.01 8.59
C LEU A 79 16.02 -16.94 8.93
N ARG A 80 15.15 -16.59 7.98
CA ARG A 80 14.06 -15.60 8.23
C ARG A 80 13.04 -16.11 9.23
N ASP A 81 12.65 -17.38 9.11
CA ASP A 81 11.69 -18.02 10.01
C ASP A 81 12.28 -18.11 11.42
N ARG A 82 13.54 -18.55 11.53
CA ARG A 82 14.23 -18.66 12.81
C ARG A 82 14.50 -17.32 13.48
N CYS A 83 14.80 -16.27 12.72
CA CYS A 83 14.87 -14.91 13.26
C CYS A 83 13.56 -14.51 13.95
N ARG A 84 12.41 -14.82 13.32
CA ARG A 84 11.08 -14.53 13.88
C ARG A 84 10.83 -15.29 15.17
N GLU A 85 11.17 -16.57 15.22
CA GLU A 85 11.04 -17.42 16.42
C GLU A 85 11.90 -16.91 17.59
N LEU A 86 13.11 -16.41 17.31
CA LEU A 86 14.00 -15.85 18.32
C LEU A 86 13.65 -14.39 18.71
N GLY A 87 12.64 -13.78 18.09
CA GLY A 87 12.25 -12.39 18.35
C GLY A 87 13.21 -11.33 17.77
N PHE A 88 14.09 -11.69 16.83
CA PHE A 88 15.00 -10.75 16.17
C PHE A 88 14.53 -10.40 14.75
N SER A 89 14.72 -9.14 14.36
CA SER A 89 14.54 -8.75 12.95
C SER A 89 15.65 -9.35 12.09
N TYR A 90 15.28 -9.94 10.93
CA TYR A 90 16.25 -10.46 9.95
C TYR A 90 17.31 -9.41 9.58
N LYS A 91 16.90 -8.14 9.41
CA LYS A 91 17.82 -7.03 9.08
C LYS A 91 18.85 -6.80 10.19
N ALA A 92 18.49 -6.98 11.45
CA ALA A 92 19.41 -6.81 12.58
C ALA A 92 20.48 -7.91 12.62
N ILE A 93 20.09 -9.15 12.28
CA ILE A 93 21.03 -10.28 12.24
C ILE A 93 22.04 -10.12 11.09
N ILE A 94 21.60 -9.76 9.88
CA ILE A 94 22.52 -9.55 8.75
C ILE A 94 23.30 -8.23 8.84
N GLY A 95 22.74 -7.22 9.52
CA GLY A 95 23.34 -5.89 9.64
C GLY A 95 24.58 -5.84 10.53
N PRO A 96 25.27 -4.69 10.59
CA PRO A 96 26.57 -4.55 11.25
C PRO A 96 26.53 -4.55 12.79
N GLY A 97 25.33 -4.50 13.40
CA GLY A 97 25.16 -4.41 14.85
C GLY A 97 25.88 -5.50 15.64
N ARG A 98 26.59 -5.10 16.69
CA ARG A 98 27.46 -5.94 17.52
C ARG A 98 27.04 -6.03 18.99
N THR A 99 25.81 -5.67 19.32
CA THR A 99 25.32 -5.87 20.69
C THR A 99 25.29 -7.36 21.03
N ASP A 100 25.65 -7.70 22.27
CA ASP A 100 25.76 -9.09 22.75
C ASP A 100 24.56 -10.00 22.38
N PRO A 101 23.28 -9.60 22.57
CA PRO A 101 22.16 -10.47 22.20
C PRO A 101 22.07 -10.73 20.70
N ILE A 102 22.37 -9.73 19.87
CA ILE A 102 22.34 -9.87 18.41
C ILE A 102 23.50 -10.78 17.95
N VAL A 103 24.69 -10.62 18.54
CA VAL A 103 25.86 -11.43 18.21
C VAL A 103 25.66 -12.89 18.62
N ALA A 104 25.11 -13.14 19.81
CA ALA A 104 24.79 -14.48 20.29
C ALA A 104 23.78 -15.18 19.36
N ALA A 105 22.66 -14.51 19.04
CA ALA A 105 21.66 -15.04 18.11
C ALA A 105 22.25 -15.33 16.74
N ARG A 106 23.10 -14.44 16.22
CA ARG A 106 23.77 -14.64 14.93
C ARG A 106 24.69 -15.86 14.93
N HIS A 107 25.48 -16.06 15.98
CA HIS A 107 26.36 -17.21 16.07
C HIS A 107 25.57 -18.53 16.10
N LEU A 108 24.48 -18.57 16.86
CA LEU A 108 23.55 -19.70 16.89
C LEU A 108 23.00 -20.00 15.49
N LEU A 109 22.47 -18.97 14.81
CA LEU A 109 21.91 -19.10 13.47
C LEU A 109 22.94 -19.56 12.43
N MET A 110 24.20 -19.09 12.55
CA MET A 110 25.30 -19.54 11.70
C MET A 110 25.56 -21.04 11.87
N TRP A 111 25.61 -21.51 13.11
CA TRP A 111 25.77 -22.93 13.42
C TRP A 111 24.60 -23.78 12.92
N GLU A 112 23.35 -23.37 13.20
CA GLU A 112 22.16 -24.08 12.72
C GLU A 112 22.14 -24.19 11.18
N CYS A 113 22.43 -23.10 10.47
CA CYS A 113 22.47 -23.11 9.00
C CYS A 113 23.60 -23.99 8.45
N TRP A 114 24.75 -24.01 9.12
CA TRP A 114 25.88 -24.85 8.75
C TRP A 114 25.54 -26.34 8.90
N THR A 115 25.03 -26.74 10.07
CA THR A 115 24.67 -28.14 10.37
C THR A 115 23.51 -28.64 9.50
N LYS A 116 22.49 -27.80 9.27
CA LYS A 116 21.26 -28.22 8.59
C LYS A 116 21.36 -28.27 7.06
N PHE A 117 22.21 -27.43 6.47
CA PHE A 117 22.30 -27.28 5.01
C PHE A 117 23.69 -27.59 4.44
N ALA A 118 24.66 -28.02 5.27
CA ALA A 118 26.02 -28.36 4.86
C ALA A 118 26.71 -27.26 4.02
N LEU A 119 26.49 -25.99 4.38
CA LEU A 119 27.07 -24.85 3.66
C LEU A 119 28.57 -24.71 3.96
N SER A 120 29.36 -24.28 2.98
CA SER A 120 30.74 -23.87 3.23
C SER A 120 30.80 -22.55 4.01
N TYR A 121 31.88 -22.30 4.76
CA TYR A 121 32.04 -21.05 5.52
C TYR A 121 31.94 -19.76 4.66
N PRO A 122 32.47 -19.72 3.42
CA PRO A 122 32.26 -18.57 2.54
C PRO A 122 30.80 -18.40 2.09
N GLN A 123 30.08 -19.48 1.83
CA GLN A 123 28.64 -19.41 1.51
C GLN A 123 27.82 -18.93 2.69
N LEU A 124 28.17 -19.37 3.90
CA LEU A 124 27.56 -18.92 5.14
C LEU A 124 27.78 -17.41 5.34
N GLY A 125 29.01 -16.92 5.13
CA GLY A 125 29.31 -15.49 5.15
C GLY A 125 28.42 -14.66 4.22
N ARG A 126 28.23 -15.12 2.97
CA ARG A 126 27.32 -14.48 2.00
C ARG A 126 25.86 -14.47 2.49
N LEU A 127 25.39 -15.54 3.11
CA LEU A 127 24.04 -15.62 3.66
C LEU A 127 23.80 -14.57 4.76
N PHE A 128 24.81 -14.30 5.58
CA PHE A 128 24.77 -13.37 6.71
C PHE A 128 25.18 -11.93 6.35
N GLY A 129 24.97 -11.51 5.10
CA GLY A 129 25.23 -10.13 4.66
C GLY A 129 26.65 -9.88 4.17
N GLY A 130 27.36 -10.91 3.69
CA GLY A 130 28.72 -10.77 3.16
C GLY A 130 29.80 -10.71 4.24
N ARG A 131 29.63 -11.45 5.34
CA ARG A 131 30.62 -11.53 6.41
C ARG A 131 31.81 -12.41 6.04
N ASP A 132 32.94 -12.12 6.67
CA ASP A 132 34.15 -12.92 6.52
C ASP A 132 33.93 -14.37 6.95
N HIS A 133 34.48 -15.29 6.15
CA HIS A 133 34.37 -16.72 6.39
C HIS A 133 35.01 -17.15 7.72
N THR A 134 36.04 -16.45 8.19
CA THR A 134 36.69 -16.65 9.50
C THR A 134 35.75 -16.31 10.66
N SER A 135 34.91 -15.28 10.50
CA SER A 135 33.88 -14.95 11.50
C SER A 135 32.85 -16.07 11.62
N CYS A 136 32.47 -16.67 10.49
CA CYS A 136 31.56 -17.80 10.46
C CYS A 136 32.19 -19.05 11.10
N LEU A 137 33.47 -19.34 10.79
CA LEU A 137 34.23 -20.42 11.41
C LEU A 137 34.27 -20.28 12.94
N TYR A 138 34.60 -19.08 13.43
CA TYR A 138 34.61 -18.79 14.86
C TYR A 138 33.25 -19.02 15.51
N ALA A 139 32.18 -18.47 14.91
CA ALA A 139 30.82 -18.62 15.39
C ALA A 139 30.39 -20.09 15.52
N VAL A 140 30.63 -20.88 14.47
CA VAL A 140 30.30 -22.30 14.43
C VAL A 140 31.05 -23.07 15.52
N ARG A 141 32.36 -22.85 15.65
CA ARG A 141 33.18 -23.49 16.71
C ARG A 141 32.73 -23.12 18.11
N LYS A 142 32.39 -21.85 18.33
CA LYS A 142 31.91 -21.36 19.63
C LYS A 142 30.61 -22.05 20.04
N ILE A 143 29.63 -22.12 19.15
CA ILE A 143 28.33 -22.75 19.45
C ILE A 143 28.47 -24.28 19.54
N ALA A 144 29.29 -24.90 18.69
CA ALA A 144 29.59 -26.33 18.79
C ALA A 144 30.18 -26.68 20.17
N ALA A 145 31.12 -25.87 20.68
CA ALA A 145 31.68 -26.06 22.01
C ALA A 145 30.65 -25.88 23.14
N ILE A 146 29.70 -24.93 22.99
CA ILE A 146 28.61 -24.73 23.95
C ILE A 146 27.61 -25.90 23.93
N ASN A 147 27.27 -26.39 22.73
CA ASN A 147 26.31 -27.48 22.54
C ASN A 147 26.91 -28.86 22.83
N GLY A 148 28.24 -28.97 22.93
CA GLY A 148 28.93 -30.22 23.17
C GLY A 148 30.43 -30.05 23.37
N GLY A 149 30.84 -29.78 24.62
CA GLY A 149 32.18 -30.14 25.11
C GLY A 149 32.40 -31.66 25.15
N GLY A 150 32.21 -32.32 24.01
CA GLY A 150 32.26 -33.77 23.86
C GLY A 150 31.85 -34.20 22.45
N GLN A 151 32.73 -33.94 21.47
CA GLN A 151 33.34 -34.96 20.60
C GLN A 151 34.73 -34.46 20.18
#